data_AF-A0AAE4DV93-F1
#
_entry.id   AF-A0AAE4DV93-F1
#
_cell.length_a   1.000
_cell.length_b   1.000
_cell.length_c   1.000
_cell.angle_alpha   90.00
_cell.angle_beta   90.00
_cell.angle_gamma   90.00
#
_symmetry.space_group_name_H-M   'P 1'
#
loop_
_entity.id
_entity.type
_entity.pdbx_description
1 polymer ?
#
loop_
_entity_poly.entity_id
_entity_poly.type
_entity_poly.pdbx_seq_one_letter_code
_entity_poly.pdbx_strand_id
1 'polypeptide(L)'
;MALVEITSGNVFAGANLRKLEVGAVVEVDDATAARWKATGKAKDTDKKKGEKLFGESVSAASQPSDLLEQLAAVTKERDESLEQVAKLTDQAAADKATFEEQLAAVTKRAEEAEAALAEATKKAK
;
A
#
# COMPACT_ATOMS: atom_id res chain seq x y z
N MET A 1 31.54 16.26 -1.82
CA MET A 1 30.53 17.25 -1.35
C MET A 1 31.16 18.62 -1.51
N ALA A 2 30.42 19.57 -2.08
CA ALA A 2 30.87 20.91 -2.43
C ALA A 2 29.89 21.97 -1.92
N LEU A 3 30.43 23.15 -1.57
CA LEU A 3 29.66 24.32 -1.15
C LEU A 3 29.48 25.25 -2.35
N VAL A 4 28.23 25.64 -2.60
CA VAL A 4 27.89 26.55 -3.69
C VAL A 4 26.98 27.67 -3.19
N GLU A 5 27.17 28.88 -3.71
CA GLU A 5 26.31 30.02 -3.45
C GLU A 5 25.32 30.20 -4.60
N ILE A 6 24.02 30.21 -4.29
CA ILE A 6 22.95 30.34 -5.27
C ILE A 6 22.96 31.74 -5.88
N THR A 7 22.97 31.83 -7.20
CA THR A 7 22.95 33.10 -7.94
C THR A 7 21.61 33.35 -8.62
N SER A 8 20.76 32.33 -8.73
CA SER A 8 19.47 32.42 -9.42
C SER A 8 18.30 32.07 -8.50
N GLY A 9 17.22 32.84 -8.57
CA GLY A 9 16.02 32.64 -7.75
C GLY A 9 15.09 31.52 -8.22
N ASN A 10 15.54 30.65 -9.14
CA ASN A 10 14.77 29.53 -9.69
C ASN A 10 15.42 28.16 -9.40
N VAL A 11 16.18 28.07 -8.32
CA VAL A 11 16.80 26.83 -7.87
C VAL A 11 15.95 26.20 -6.79
N PHE A 12 15.62 24.92 -6.98
CA PHE A 12 14.86 24.12 -6.03
C PHE A 12 15.67 22.88 -5.66
N ALA A 13 15.63 22.49 -4.39
CA ALA A 13 16.42 21.35 -3.91
C ALA A 13 15.65 20.50 -2.87
N GLY A 14 16.04 19.22 -2.80
CA GLY A 14 15.43 18.23 -1.92
C GLY A 14 14.08 17.69 -2.41
N ALA A 15 13.57 16.65 -1.75
CA ALA A 15 12.29 15.99 -2.08
C ALA A 15 11.08 16.92 -1.95
N ASN A 16 11.16 17.91 -1.05
CA ASN A 16 10.11 18.92 -0.85
C ASN A 16 10.16 20.08 -1.85
N LEU A 17 11.04 20.00 -2.86
CA LEU A 17 11.25 21.06 -3.86
C LEU A 17 11.41 22.44 -3.21
N ARG A 18 12.26 22.52 -2.19
CA ARG A 18 12.46 23.77 -1.45
C ARG A 18 13.16 24.78 -2.35
N LYS A 19 12.56 25.96 -2.51
CA LYS A 19 13.16 27.08 -3.23
C LYS A 19 14.39 27.61 -2.48
N LEU A 20 15.47 27.84 -3.19
CA LEU A 20 16.70 28.43 -2.66
C LEU A 20 16.79 29.90 -3.06
N GLU A 21 17.09 30.74 -2.08
CA GLU A 21 17.23 32.18 -2.28
C GLU A 21 18.60 32.54 -2.85
N VAL A 22 18.65 33.63 -3.61
CA VAL A 22 19.91 34.17 -4.14
C VAL A 22 20.80 34.61 -2.97
N GLY A 23 22.07 34.19 -2.97
CA GLY A 23 23.03 34.39 -1.88
C GLY A 23 23.02 33.29 -0.82
N ALA A 24 22.08 32.33 -0.89
CA ALA A 24 22.09 31.15 -0.02
C ALA A 24 23.31 30.28 -0.35
N VAL A 25 24.05 29.87 0.68
CA VAL A 25 25.19 28.95 0.53
C VAL A 25 24.75 27.58 1.00
N VAL A 26 24.89 26.60 0.12
CA VAL A 26 24.33 25.27 0.31
C VAL A 26 25.35 24.18 0.01
N GLU A 27 25.29 23.10 0.79
CA GLU A 27 26.15 21.93 0.63
C GLU A 27 25.44 20.88 -0.25
N VAL A 28 26.08 20.52 -1.36
CA VAL A 28 25.57 19.56 -2.36
C VAL A 28 26.66 18.58 -2.78
N ASP A 29 26.33 17.53 -3.52
CA ASP A 29 27.35 16.67 -4.13
C ASP A 29 28.08 17.39 -5.29
N ASP A 30 29.28 16.91 -5.64
CA ASP A 30 30.14 17.56 -6.63
C ASP A 30 29.52 17.59 -8.04
N ALA A 31 28.71 16.60 -8.40
CA ALA A 31 28.04 16.56 -9.70
C ALA A 31 26.91 17.60 -9.78
N THR A 32 26.13 17.76 -8.70
CA THR A 32 25.11 18.81 -8.58
C THR A 32 25.75 20.20 -8.57
N ALA A 33 26.85 20.39 -7.83
CA ALA A 33 27.59 21.64 -7.83
C ALA A 33 28.10 22.01 -9.24
N ALA A 34 28.71 21.06 -9.96
CA ALA A 34 29.18 21.29 -11.32
C ALA A 34 28.04 21.68 -12.27
N ARG A 35 26.88 21.00 -12.17
CA ARG A 35 25.69 21.31 -12.98
C ARG A 35 25.14 22.71 -12.70
N TRP A 36 25.07 23.11 -11.44
CA TRP A 36 24.57 24.45 -11.08
C TRP A 36 25.53 25.56 -11.48
N LYS A 37 26.85 25.32 -11.40
CA LYS A 37 27.85 26.25 -11.91
C LYS A 37 27.81 26.37 -13.43
N ALA A 38 27.72 25.25 -14.14
CA ALA A 38 27.64 25.23 -15.61
C ALA A 38 26.38 25.94 -16.16
N THR A 39 25.28 25.89 -15.42
CA THR A 39 24.00 26.53 -15.79
C THR A 39 23.85 27.96 -15.25
N GLY A 40 24.87 28.51 -14.59
CA GLY A 40 24.83 29.86 -14.01
C GLY A 40 23.86 30.03 -12.83
N LYS A 41 23.42 28.91 -12.24
CA LYS A 41 22.48 28.87 -11.10
C LYS A 41 23.16 29.01 -9.74
N ALA A 42 24.45 28.67 -9.66
CA ALA A 42 25.26 28.85 -8.47
C ALA A 42 26.71 29.18 -8.83
N LYS A 43 27.50 29.68 -7.86
CA LYS A 43 28.93 29.97 -7.98
C LYS A 43 29.71 29.33 -6.82
N ASP A 44 31.03 29.26 -6.96
CA ASP A 44 31.92 28.92 -5.85
C ASP A 44 31.79 29.96 -4.73
N THR A 45 31.91 29.51 -3.48
CA THR A 45 31.71 30.35 -2.30
C THR A 45 32.91 30.26 -1.36
N ASP A 46 33.34 31.40 -0.83
CA ASP A 46 34.41 31.47 0.17
C ASP A 46 33.91 31.22 1.59
N LYS A 47 32.60 30.93 1.76
CA LYS A 47 32.03 30.67 3.09
C LYS A 47 32.44 29.28 3.58
N LYS A 48 32.94 29.23 4.81
CA LYS A 48 33.38 28.00 5.48
C LYS A 48 32.24 27.06 5.90
N LYS A 49 30.98 27.51 5.81
CA LYS A 49 29.80 26.73 6.20
C LYS A 49 28.63 27.10 5.29
N GLY A 50 27.90 26.09 4.85
CA GLY A 50 26.64 26.22 4.10
C GLY A 50 25.52 25.45 4.77
N GLU A 51 24.32 25.74 4.32
CA GLU A 51 23.12 25.01 4.71
C GLU A 51 23.12 23.62 4.06
N LYS A 52 23.00 22.59 4.89
CA LYS A 52 22.84 21.22 4.40
C LYS A 52 21.44 21.04 3.86
N LEU A 53 21.31 20.96 2.55
CA LEU A 53 20.04 20.72 1.87
C LEU A 53 19.56 19.28 2.02
N PHE A 54 20.51 18.37 2.23
CA PHE A 54 20.28 16.95 2.39
C PHE A 54 20.55 16.55 3.85
N GLY A 55 19.90 17.27 4.78
CA GLY A 55 19.70 16.74 6.12
C GLY A 55 18.91 15.45 6.01
N GLU A 56 19.49 14.38 6.54
CA GLU A 56 18.92 13.05 6.72
C GLU A 56 17.40 13.14 6.83
N SER A 57 16.72 12.53 5.85
CA SER A 57 15.29 12.23 5.85
C SER A 57 14.50 13.04 6.87
N VAL A 58 13.86 14.13 6.45
CA VAL A 58 12.61 14.50 7.10
C VAL A 58 11.67 13.34 6.80
N SER A 59 11.76 12.32 7.64
CA SER A 59 10.72 11.33 7.83
C SER A 59 9.47 12.17 8.06
N ALA A 60 8.50 12.06 7.16
CA ALA A 60 7.14 12.44 7.49
C ALA A 60 6.87 11.91 8.90
N ALA A 61 6.55 12.81 9.84
CA ALA A 61 6.55 12.53 11.26
C ALA A 61 5.79 11.22 11.58
N SER A 62 6.57 10.16 11.79
CA SER A 62 6.22 8.99 12.56
C SER A 62 7.51 8.73 13.33
N GLN A 63 7.46 8.98 14.63
CA GLN A 63 8.55 8.62 15.53
C GLN A 63 8.80 7.11 15.37
N PRO A 64 10.00 6.59 15.62
CA PRO A 64 10.26 5.14 15.55
C PRO A 64 9.30 4.32 16.44
N SER A 65 8.76 4.92 17.50
CA SER A 65 7.67 4.36 18.32
C SER A 65 6.36 4.20 17.55
N ASP A 66 5.96 5.20 16.75
CA ASP A 66 4.72 5.17 15.98
C ASP A 66 4.73 4.08 14.90
N LEU A 67 5.91 3.80 14.33
CA LEU A 67 6.09 2.73 13.35
C LEU A 67 6.00 1.34 13.98
N LEU A 68 6.53 1.16 15.19
CA LEU A 68 6.40 -0.09 15.94
C LEU A 68 4.94 -0.36 16.34
N GLU A 69 4.22 0.69 16.74
CA GLU A 69 2.81 0.60 17.12
C GLU A 69 1.93 0.29 15.89
N GLN A 70 2.20 0.93 14.75
CA GLN A 70 1.56 0.59 13.47
C GLN A 70 1.85 -0.86 13.04
N LEU A 71 3.09 -1.33 13.19
CA LEU A 71 3.45 -2.70 12.85
C LEU A 71 2.73 -3.72 13.75
N ALA A 72 2.63 -3.44 15.05
CA ALA A 72 1.88 -4.27 15.99
C ALA A 72 0.38 -4.30 15.64
N ALA A 73 -0.22 -3.14 15.32
CA ALA A 73 -1.61 -3.05 14.91
C ALA A 73 -1.89 -3.84 13.63
N VAL A 74 -1.08 -3.67 12.59
CA VAL A 74 -1.21 -4.42 11.32
C VAL A 74 -0.99 -5.92 11.53
N THR A 75 -0.06 -6.30 12.40
CA THR A 75 0.17 -7.71 12.72
C THR A 75 -1.06 -8.34 13.35
N LYS A 76 -1.68 -7.64 14.31
CA LYS A 76 -2.91 -8.08 14.96
C LYS A 76 -4.08 -8.18 13.98
N GLU A 77 -4.29 -7.16 13.16
CA GLU A 77 -5.36 -7.16 12.15
C GLU A 77 -5.18 -8.30 11.13
N ARG A 78 -3.94 -8.59 10.74
CA ARG A 78 -3.62 -9.73 9.87
C ARG A 78 -3.99 -11.06 10.54
N ASP A 79 -3.67 -11.24 11.82
CA ASP A 79 -3.99 -12.48 12.53
C ASP A 79 -5.51 -12.67 12.70
N GLU A 80 -6.22 -11.61 13.08
CA GLU A 80 -7.70 -11.62 13.16
C GLU A 80 -8.35 -11.92 11.80
N SER A 81 -7.80 -11.36 10.71
CA SER A 81 -8.28 -11.63 9.36
C SER A 81 -8.04 -13.08 8.94
N LEU A 82 -6.89 -13.68 9.28
CA LEU A 82 -6.61 -15.08 9.00
C LEU A 82 -7.57 -16.01 9.75
N GLU A 83 -7.87 -15.72 11.02
CA GLU A 83 -8.86 -16.48 11.79
C GLU A 83 -10.26 -16.36 11.17
N GLN A 84 -10.64 -15.17 10.71
CA GLN A 84 -11.93 -14.97 10.03
C GLN A 84 -12.03 -15.76 8.73
N VAL A 85 -10.96 -15.78 7.92
CA VAL A 85 -10.90 -16.57 6.68
C VAL A 85 -11.02 -18.06 6.96
N ALA A 86 -10.35 -18.57 8.00
CA ALA A 86 -10.46 -19.97 8.41
C ALA A 86 -11.91 -20.32 8.78
N LYS A 87 -12.54 -19.49 9.63
CA LYS A 87 -13.94 -19.69 10.04
C LYS A 87 -14.92 -19.68 8.87
N LEU A 88 -14.76 -18.74 7.94
CA LEU A 88 -15.60 -18.66 6.74
C LEU A 88 -15.39 -19.87 5.81
N THR A 89 -14.17 -20.40 5.74
CA THR A 89 -13.86 -21.60 4.95
C THR A 89 -14.54 -22.83 5.53
N ASP A 90 -14.46 -23.01 6.84
CA ASP A 90 -15.13 -24.12 7.55
C ASP A 90 -16.65 -24.03 7.40
N GLN A 91 -17.20 -22.81 7.54
CA GLN A 91 -18.63 -22.58 7.36
C GLN A 91 -19.08 -22.87 5.93
N ALA A 92 -18.33 -22.43 4.92
CA ALA A 92 -18.64 -22.72 3.52
C ALA A 92 -18.61 -24.23 3.23
N ALA A 93 -17.69 -24.98 3.84
CA ALA A 93 -17.65 -26.43 3.71
C ALA A 93 -18.88 -27.11 4.36
N ALA A 94 -19.28 -26.67 5.55
CA ALA A 94 -20.47 -27.17 6.23
C ALA A 94 -21.77 -26.84 5.46
N ASP A 95 -21.89 -25.62 4.96
CA ASP A 95 -23.04 -25.17 4.17
C ASP A 95 -23.13 -25.94 2.85
N LYS A 96 -22.00 -26.20 2.19
CA LYS A 96 -21.95 -27.02 0.96
C LYS A 96 -22.44 -28.45 1.22
N ALA A 97 -21.97 -29.09 2.28
CA ALA A 97 -22.42 -30.44 2.65
C ALA A 97 -23.93 -30.48 2.92
N THR A 98 -24.42 -29.47 3.66
CA THR A 98 -25.85 -29.32 3.97
C THR A 98 -26.69 -29.10 2.71
N PHE A 99 -26.18 -28.32 1.76
CA PHE A 99 -26.86 -28.07 0.49
C PHE A 99 -26.88 -29.33 -0.40
N GLU A 100 -25.78 -30.09 -0.47
CA GLU A 100 -25.70 -31.36 -1.20
C GLU A 100 -26.71 -32.39 -0.65
N GLU A 101 -26.85 -32.49 0.68
CA GLU A 101 -27.84 -33.36 1.31
C GLU A 101 -29.29 -32.95 0.96
N GLN A 102 -29.60 -31.65 1.03
CA GLN A 102 -30.92 -31.14 0.65
C GLN A 102 -31.23 -31.37 -0.82
N LEU A 103 -30.25 -31.18 -1.71
CA LEU A 103 -30.40 -31.43 -3.14
C LEU A 103 -30.73 -32.91 -3.41
N ALA A 104 -30.02 -33.83 -2.75
CA ALA A 104 -30.27 -35.27 -2.89
C ALA A 104 -31.66 -35.65 -2.38
N ALA A 105 -32.09 -35.10 -1.23
CA ALA A 105 -33.42 -35.36 -0.67
C ALA A 105 -34.55 -34.83 -1.56
N VAL A 106 -34.39 -33.62 -2.13
CA VAL A 106 -35.36 -33.05 -3.07
C VAL A 106 -35.42 -33.83 -4.37
N THR A 107 -34.26 -34.23 -4.91
CA THR A 107 -34.18 -35.04 -6.13
C THR A 107 -34.90 -36.37 -5.95
N LYS A 108 -34.64 -37.08 -4.84
CA LYS A 108 -35.34 -38.33 -4.52
C LYS A 108 -36.85 -38.14 -4.42
N ARG A 109 -37.32 -37.09 -3.75
CA ARG A 109 -38.76 -36.81 -3.63
C ARG A 109 -39.39 -36.50 -4.99
N ALA A 110 -38.67 -35.79 -5.87
CA ALA A 110 -39.14 -35.50 -7.22
C ALA A 110 -39.28 -36.81 -8.04
N GLU A 111 -38.27 -37.68 -8.00
CA GLU A 111 -38.31 -38.99 -8.68
C GLU A 111 -39.46 -39.87 -8.16
N GLU A 112 -39.67 -39.93 -6.85
CA GLU A 112 -40.77 -40.67 -6.23
C GLU A 112 -42.15 -40.10 -6.64
N ALA A 113 -42.28 -38.77 -6.69
CA ALA A 113 -43.52 -38.11 -7.12
C ALA A 113 -43.81 -38.34 -8.61
N GLU A 114 -42.77 -38.29 -9.47
CA GLU A 114 -42.89 -38.59 -10.89
C GLU A 114 -43.30 -40.05 -11.12
N ALA A 115 -42.72 -40.99 -10.39
CA ALA A 115 -43.10 -42.40 -10.46
C ALA A 115 -44.57 -42.62 -10.05
N ALA A 116 -45.01 -42.00 -8.94
CA ALA A 116 -46.39 -42.09 -8.48
C ALA A 116 -47.39 -41.49 -9.49
N LEU A 117 -47.05 -40.35 -10.12
CA LEU A 117 -47.86 -39.76 -11.19
C LEU A 117 -47.94 -40.65 -12.42
N ALA A 118 -46.82 -41.27 -12.83
CA ALA A 118 -46.79 -42.22 -13.94
C ALA A 118 -47.66 -43.47 -13.67
N GLU A 119 -47.68 -43.98 -12.44
CA GLU A 119 -48.58 -45.07 -12.06
C GLU A 119 -50.06 -44.65 -12.04
N ALA A 120 -50.36 -43.48 -11.46
CA ALA A 120 -51.74 -42.98 -11.38
C ALA A 120 -52.34 -42.74 -12.77
N THR A 121 -51.55 -42.19 -13.69
CA THR A 121 -51.97 -41.96 -15.09
C THR A 121 -52.14 -43.25 -15.88
N LYS A 122 -51.35 -44.30 -15.60
CA LYS A 122 -51.57 -45.64 -16.18
C LYS A 122 -52.88 -46.28 -15.71
N LYS A 123 -53.25 -46.10 -14.43
CA LYS A 123 -54.50 -46.66 -13.86
C LYS A 123 -55.76 -45.91 -14.32
N ALA A 124 -55.62 -44.67 -14.78
CA ALA A 124 -56.73 -43.82 -15.22
C ALA A 124 -57.02 -43.90 -16.73
N LYS A 125 -56.21 -44.66 -17.49
CA LYS A 125 -56.42 -44.99 -18.91
C LYS A 125 -56.95 -46.40 -19.07
#